data_AF-P75321-F1
#
_entry.id   AF-P75321-F1
#
_cell.length_a   1.000
_cell.length_b   1.000
_cell.length_c   1.000
_cell.angle_alpha   90.00
_cell.angle_beta   90.00
_cell.angle_gamma   90.00
#
_symmetry.space_group_name_H-M   'P 1'
#
loop_
_entity.id
_entity.type
_entity.pdbx_description
1 polymer ?
#
loop_
_entity_poly.entity_id
_entity_poly.type
_entity_poly.pdbx_seq_one_letter_code
_entity_poly.pdbx_strand_id
1 'polypeptide(L)'
;MFGLKVKDATVDSSKQSTESLKGEESSSSSTTSSTSTTQRGGSSGDTKVKALQVAVKKKSDSEDNGQIELETNNLANAPIKRGSNNNQQVQLKADDFGTSPSSSESGQSGTPTPWTPWLATEQIHKDLPKWSASILILYDAPYARNRTAIDRVDHLDPKVMTANYPPSWRTPKWNHHGLWDWKARDVLVQTTGFFNPRRHPDWFDQGQAVAENTQTGFDTDDTDNKKQGFRKQGEQSPAPIALPFEAYFANIGNLTWFGQALLVFGICLS
;
A
#
# COMPACT_ATOMS: atom_id res chain seq x y z
N MET A 1 21.64 -11.50 4.93
CA MET A 1 21.14 -12.89 4.78
C MET A 1 19.73 -12.84 4.19
N PHE A 2 19.26 -13.91 3.55
CA PHE A 2 17.88 -14.04 3.03
C PHE A 2 17.38 -12.91 2.09
N GLY A 3 18.27 -12.31 1.30
CA GLY A 3 17.88 -11.25 0.34
C GLY A 3 17.52 -9.89 0.96
N LEU A 4 17.73 -9.68 2.26
CA LEU A 4 17.47 -8.39 2.91
C LEU A 4 18.28 -7.26 2.26
N LYS A 5 17.58 -6.20 1.81
CA LYS A 5 18.18 -4.95 1.36
C LYS A 5 18.37 -4.01 2.55
N VAL A 6 19.62 -3.69 2.85
CA VAL A 6 19.99 -2.74 3.91
C VAL A 6 21.13 -1.86 3.42
N LYS A 7 20.92 -0.55 3.48
CA LYS A 7 21.92 0.46 3.17
C LYS A 7 21.50 1.78 3.81
N ASP A 8 22.43 2.43 4.49
CA ASP A 8 22.17 3.74 5.07
C ASP A 8 21.79 4.76 3.99
N ALA A 9 20.78 5.57 4.30
CA ALA A 9 20.40 6.69 3.47
C ALA A 9 21.52 7.75 3.45
N THR A 10 21.58 8.53 2.37
CA THR A 10 22.63 9.53 2.17
C THR A 10 22.02 10.89 1.89
N VAL A 11 22.73 11.96 2.23
CA VAL A 11 22.31 13.33 1.91
C VAL A 11 22.27 13.49 0.38
N ASP A 12 21.21 14.12 -0.13
CA ASP A 12 21.16 14.55 -1.51
C ASP A 12 21.67 15.99 -1.62
N SER A 13 22.96 16.15 -1.95
CA SER A 13 23.63 17.46 -1.94
C SER A 13 22.98 18.50 -2.87
N SER A 14 22.26 18.06 -3.91
CA SER A 14 21.51 18.95 -4.81
C SER A 14 20.22 19.52 -4.19
N LYS A 15 19.67 18.85 -3.18
CA LYS A 15 18.40 19.19 -2.52
C LYS A 15 18.59 19.66 -1.08
N GLN A 16 19.73 19.38 -0.46
CA GLN A 16 19.97 19.67 0.94
C GLN A 16 19.76 21.16 1.28
N SER A 17 20.29 22.08 0.47
CA SER A 17 20.21 23.52 0.75
C SER A 17 18.82 24.13 0.50
N THR A 18 18.05 23.53 -0.41
CA THR A 18 16.75 24.07 -0.88
C THR A 18 15.56 23.40 -0.20
N GLU A 19 15.66 22.11 0.12
CA GLU A 19 14.56 21.30 0.66
C GLU A 19 14.69 21.04 2.18
N SER A 20 15.81 21.38 2.83
CA SER A 20 15.87 21.30 4.29
C SER A 20 14.89 22.28 4.94
N LEU A 21 14.07 21.78 5.86
CA LEU A 21 13.18 22.61 6.66
C LEU A 21 14.03 23.61 7.48
N LYS A 22 13.59 24.87 7.48
CA LYS A 22 14.29 25.95 8.19
C LYS A 22 13.65 26.18 9.55
N GLY A 23 14.49 26.48 10.54
CA GLY A 23 14.02 26.92 11.85
C GLY A 23 13.55 28.38 11.77
N GLU A 24 12.30 28.62 12.11
CA GLU A 24 11.73 29.96 12.22
C GLU A 24 11.69 30.39 13.70
N GLU A 25 11.95 31.66 13.97
CA GLU A 25 11.98 32.19 15.33
C GLU A 25 10.57 32.24 15.93
N SER A 26 10.40 31.72 17.15
CA SER A 26 9.13 31.83 17.85
C SER A 26 8.88 33.28 18.29
N SER A 27 7.66 33.79 18.08
CA SER A 27 7.21 35.11 18.57
C SER A 27 6.95 35.16 20.07
N SER A 28 7.02 34.03 20.78
CA SER A 28 6.85 33.99 22.24
C SER A 28 8.12 34.42 22.97
N SER A 29 8.20 35.71 23.28
CA SER A 29 9.05 36.25 24.34
C SER A 29 8.57 35.69 25.69
N SER A 30 9.37 34.88 26.36
CA SER A 30 9.25 34.73 27.82
C SER A 30 10.62 34.63 28.47
N THR A 31 10.73 35.47 29.48
CA THR A 31 11.89 35.88 30.27
C THR A 31 12.41 34.74 31.14
N THR A 32 13.47 34.00 30.74
CA THR A 32 14.36 33.34 31.72
C THR A 32 15.74 33.04 31.13
N SER A 33 16.78 33.61 31.77
CA SER A 33 18.21 33.29 31.73
C SER A 33 18.88 32.94 30.39
N SER A 34 19.76 33.85 29.97
CA SER A 34 20.84 33.70 28.99
C SER A 34 21.72 32.47 29.27
N THR A 35 21.36 31.34 28.67
CA THR A 35 22.29 30.24 28.39
C THR A 35 22.32 30.10 26.88
N SER A 36 23.48 30.30 26.26
CA SER A 36 23.66 30.15 24.82
C SER A 36 23.44 28.69 24.42
N THR A 37 22.24 28.32 23.95
CA THR A 37 21.99 26.94 23.52
C THR A 37 22.11 26.82 22.00
N THR A 38 23.29 26.39 21.53
CA THR A 38 23.45 25.83 20.17
C THR A 38 22.61 24.55 19.96
N GLN A 39 22.04 24.00 21.04
CA GLN A 39 21.24 22.78 21.05
C GLN A 39 19.80 22.95 20.51
N ARG A 40 19.29 24.17 20.34
CA ARG A 40 17.86 24.42 19.98
C ARG A 40 17.66 25.08 18.60
N GLY A 41 18.50 24.74 17.63
CA GLY A 41 18.36 25.15 16.22
C GLY A 41 18.99 26.50 15.85
N GLY A 42 19.72 27.13 16.78
CA GLY A 42 20.48 28.35 16.52
C GLY A 42 21.90 28.06 16.01
N SER A 43 22.35 28.86 15.03
CA SER A 43 23.76 28.92 14.62
C SER A 43 24.63 29.46 15.75
N SER A 44 25.94 29.21 15.73
CA SER A 44 26.88 29.86 16.66
C SER A 44 26.71 31.39 16.62
N GLY A 45 26.12 31.97 17.68
CA GLY A 45 25.81 33.40 17.79
C GLY A 45 24.32 33.74 17.94
N ASP A 46 23.41 32.77 17.77
CA ASP A 46 21.96 32.98 17.83
C ASP A 46 21.32 32.08 18.90
N THR A 47 20.79 32.69 19.97
CA THR A 47 20.29 31.97 21.16
C THR A 47 18.77 31.79 21.16
N LYS A 48 18.10 32.07 20.05
CA LYS A 48 16.64 31.95 19.98
C LYS A 48 16.21 30.51 19.77
N VAL A 49 15.12 30.15 20.44
CA VAL A 49 14.42 28.88 20.21
C VAL A 49 13.77 28.95 18.84
N LYS A 50 14.20 28.07 17.92
CA LYS A 50 13.63 27.98 16.57
C LYS A 50 12.85 26.68 16.43
N ALA A 51 11.66 26.77 15.85
CA ALA A 51 10.85 25.61 15.49
C ALA A 51 10.95 25.37 13.98
N LEU A 52 11.00 24.11 13.57
CA LEU A 52 10.97 23.76 12.15
C LEU A 52 9.58 24.07 11.58
N GLN A 53 9.53 24.95 10.58
CA GLN A 53 8.28 25.33 9.94
C GLN A 53 7.95 24.38 8.79
N VAL A 54 6.71 23.89 8.76
CA VAL A 54 6.14 23.12 7.65
C VAL A 54 4.96 23.89 7.08
N ALA A 55 5.07 24.29 5.81
CA ALA A 55 4.01 24.98 5.11
C ALA A 55 3.50 24.15 3.92
N VAL A 56 2.19 24.12 3.75
CA VAL A 56 1.52 23.61 2.55
C VAL A 56 0.51 24.65 2.12
N LYS A 57 0.67 25.22 0.93
CA LYS A 57 -0.17 26.30 0.40
C LYS A 57 -0.59 25.97 -1.02
N LYS A 58 -1.89 26.09 -1.31
CA LYS A 58 -2.41 26.04 -2.68
C LYS A 58 -2.27 27.41 -3.34
N LYS A 59 -2.10 27.44 -4.67
CA LYS A 59 -2.22 28.68 -5.44
C LYS A 59 -3.67 29.18 -5.36
N SER A 60 -3.85 30.49 -5.28
CA SER A 60 -5.19 31.11 -5.24
C SER A 60 -5.88 31.12 -6.60
N ASP A 61 -5.10 31.23 -7.69
CA ASP A 61 -5.63 31.70 -8.98
C ASP A 61 -5.66 30.63 -10.08
N SER A 62 -5.38 29.37 -9.76
CA SER A 62 -5.23 28.31 -10.77
C SER A 62 -5.89 27.01 -10.32
N GLU A 63 -7.06 26.73 -10.89
CA GLU A 63 -7.52 25.37 -11.13
C GLU A 63 -7.09 24.98 -12.54
N ASP A 64 -5.86 24.48 -12.70
CA ASP A 64 -5.40 24.00 -13.99
C ASP A 64 -6.18 22.70 -14.30
N ASN A 65 -7.08 22.74 -15.28
CA ASN A 65 -8.04 21.66 -15.59
C ASN A 65 -8.85 21.14 -14.37
N GLY A 66 -9.27 22.02 -13.46
CA GLY A 66 -10.06 21.64 -12.29
C GLY A 66 -9.27 20.94 -11.17
N GLN A 67 -7.93 20.98 -11.23
CA GLN A 67 -7.06 20.43 -10.19
C GLN A 67 -6.40 21.55 -9.38
N ILE A 68 -6.35 21.37 -8.05
CA ILE A 68 -5.64 22.28 -7.15
C ILE A 68 -4.17 22.27 -7.52
N GLU A 69 -3.54 23.44 -7.68
CA GLU A 69 -2.09 23.55 -7.76
C GLU A 69 -1.48 23.94 -6.40
N LEU A 70 -0.38 23.31 -5.99
CA LEU A 70 0.35 23.74 -4.79
C LEU A 70 1.36 24.83 -5.13
N GLU A 71 1.31 25.92 -4.38
CA GLU A 71 2.35 26.95 -4.39
C GLU A 71 3.57 26.50 -3.58
N THR A 72 3.31 25.85 -2.44
CA THR A 72 4.32 25.34 -1.49
C THR A 72 3.88 23.99 -0.95
N ASN A 73 4.81 23.02 -0.87
CA ASN A 73 4.58 21.71 -0.26
C ASN A 73 5.83 21.24 0.49
N ASN A 74 6.04 21.71 1.73
CA ASN A 74 7.19 21.32 2.54
C ASN A 74 7.18 19.82 2.90
N LEU A 75 6.02 19.16 2.86
CA LEU A 75 5.91 17.71 3.13
C LEU A 75 6.45 16.85 1.98
N ALA A 76 6.67 17.43 0.80
CA ALA A 76 7.34 16.77 -0.32
C ALA A 76 8.86 16.88 -0.26
N ASN A 77 9.43 17.69 0.64
CA ASN A 77 10.87 17.88 0.72
C ASN A 77 11.60 16.58 1.09
N ALA A 78 12.70 16.29 0.38
CA ALA A 78 13.50 15.08 0.53
C ALA A 78 15.01 15.39 0.38
N PRO A 79 15.63 16.09 1.35
CA PRO A 79 17.08 16.36 1.35
C PRO A 79 17.94 15.11 1.61
N ILE A 80 17.32 13.96 1.93
CA ILE A 80 17.95 12.67 2.14
C ILE A 80 17.39 11.71 1.10
N LYS A 81 18.26 10.96 0.41
CA LYS A 81 17.92 9.96 -0.60
C LYS A 81 18.38 8.56 -0.21
N ARG A 82 17.81 7.56 -0.88
CA ARG A 82 18.16 6.15 -0.69
C ARG A 82 19.66 5.95 -0.90
N GLY A 83 20.25 5.08 -0.08
CA GLY A 83 21.64 4.66 -0.25
C GLY A 83 21.86 4.02 -1.62
N SER A 84 23.09 4.12 -2.14
CA SER A 84 23.46 3.54 -3.43
C SER A 84 24.42 2.38 -3.26
N ASN A 85 24.30 1.37 -4.13
CA ASN A 85 25.26 0.29 -4.28
C ASN A 85 25.51 0.06 -5.78
N ASN A 86 26.77 0.04 -6.21
CA ASN A 86 27.15 -0.08 -7.63
C ASN A 86 26.39 0.89 -8.56
N ASN A 87 26.33 2.17 -8.19
CA ASN A 87 25.63 3.24 -8.92
C ASN A 87 24.11 3.05 -9.10
N GLN A 88 23.50 2.09 -8.40
CA GLN A 88 22.05 1.95 -8.34
C GLN A 88 21.53 2.20 -6.93
N GLN A 89 20.42 2.93 -6.83
CA GLN A 89 19.77 3.12 -5.54
C GLN A 89 19.24 1.79 -5.01
N VAL A 90 19.51 1.53 -3.73
CA VAL A 90 18.95 0.38 -3.02
C VAL A 90 17.46 0.66 -2.81
N GLN A 91 16.61 -0.07 -3.52
CA GLN A 91 15.15 0.08 -3.51
C GLN A 91 14.48 -1.29 -3.37
N LEU A 92 13.29 -1.34 -2.74
CA LEU A 92 12.42 -2.51 -2.79
C LEU A 92 11.77 -2.58 -4.17
N LYS A 93 12.05 -3.66 -4.93
CA LYS A 93 11.47 -3.92 -6.25
C LYS A 93 10.69 -5.23 -6.24
N ALA A 94 9.65 -5.33 -7.05
CA ALA A 94 8.91 -6.59 -7.22
C ALA A 94 9.81 -7.66 -7.87
N ASP A 95 10.68 -7.26 -8.80
CA ASP A 95 11.67 -8.12 -9.45
C ASP A 95 12.67 -8.78 -8.49
N ASP A 96 12.72 -8.37 -7.22
CA ASP A 96 13.52 -9.02 -6.19
C ASP A 96 13.13 -10.48 -5.96
N PHE A 97 11.89 -10.83 -6.29
CA PHE A 97 11.34 -12.19 -6.20
C PHE A 97 11.49 -12.97 -7.52
N GLY A 98 12.13 -12.37 -8.52
CA GLY A 98 12.27 -12.90 -9.87
C GLY A 98 11.16 -12.46 -10.81
N THR A 99 11.14 -13.07 -12.00
CA THR A 99 10.21 -12.70 -13.07
C THR A 99 9.22 -13.84 -13.28
N SER A 100 7.93 -13.53 -13.37
CA SER A 100 6.94 -14.55 -13.74
C SER A 100 7.30 -15.15 -15.10
N PRO A 101 7.31 -16.48 -15.26
CA PRO A 101 7.64 -17.11 -16.53
C PRO A 101 6.68 -16.64 -17.62
N SER A 102 7.23 -16.20 -18.74
CA SER A 102 6.43 -15.94 -19.94
C SER A 102 5.86 -17.28 -20.44
N SER A 103 4.64 -17.28 -20.99
CA SER A 103 3.95 -18.50 -21.46
C SER A 103 4.69 -19.28 -22.56
N SER A 104 5.81 -18.74 -23.05
CA SER A 104 6.67 -19.30 -24.09
C SER A 104 7.99 -19.87 -23.58
N GLU A 105 8.38 -19.66 -22.33
CA GLU A 105 9.67 -20.13 -21.82
C GLU A 105 9.50 -21.40 -20.98
N SER A 106 9.77 -22.54 -21.62
CA SER A 106 9.88 -23.84 -20.98
C SER A 106 10.97 -23.81 -19.91
N GLY A 107 10.55 -23.70 -18.65
CA GLY A 107 11.23 -24.19 -17.45
C GLY A 107 12.76 -24.10 -17.45
N GLN A 108 13.31 -22.89 -17.35
CA GLN A 108 14.64 -22.77 -16.77
C GLN A 108 14.54 -23.03 -15.26
N SER A 109 14.71 -24.29 -14.89
CA SER A 109 14.81 -24.74 -13.51
C SER A 109 16.00 -24.04 -12.83
N GLY A 110 15.72 -23.07 -11.95
CA GLY A 110 16.73 -22.42 -11.12
C GLY A 110 16.56 -20.90 -10.93
N THR A 111 15.77 -20.21 -11.76
CA THR A 111 15.47 -18.79 -11.55
C THR A 111 14.36 -18.62 -10.51
N PRO A 112 14.50 -17.68 -9.56
CA PRO A 112 13.44 -17.41 -8.59
C PRO A 112 12.18 -16.97 -9.35
N THR A 113 11.04 -17.50 -8.92
CA THR A 113 9.72 -17.13 -9.46
C THR A 113 8.93 -16.48 -8.34
N PRO A 114 8.30 -15.31 -8.57
CA PRO A 114 7.50 -14.65 -7.55
C PRO A 114 6.28 -15.50 -7.21
N TRP A 115 5.93 -15.57 -5.92
CA TRP A 115 4.70 -16.21 -5.50
C TRP A 115 3.49 -15.41 -6.00
N THR A 116 2.50 -16.11 -6.56
CA THR A 116 1.22 -15.57 -6.97
C THR A 116 0.10 -16.49 -6.47
N PRO A 117 -1.08 -15.96 -6.10
CA PRO A 117 -2.24 -16.79 -5.79
C PRO A 117 -2.54 -17.80 -6.88
N TRP A 118 -3.04 -18.99 -6.52
CA TRP A 118 -3.35 -20.02 -7.52
C TRP A 118 -4.43 -19.58 -8.52
N LEU A 119 -5.45 -18.86 -8.03
CA LEU A 119 -6.46 -18.20 -8.86
C LEU A 119 -6.67 -16.77 -8.35
N ALA A 120 -6.72 -15.82 -9.28
CA ALA A 120 -7.13 -14.45 -9.01
C ALA A 120 -8.63 -14.37 -8.68
N THR A 121 -9.01 -13.33 -7.95
CA THR A 121 -10.40 -13.00 -7.59
C THR A 121 -11.33 -13.03 -8.81
N GLU A 122 -10.88 -12.45 -9.93
CA GLU A 122 -11.67 -12.40 -11.16
C GLU A 122 -11.86 -13.79 -11.79
N GLN A 123 -10.88 -14.70 -11.69
CA GLN A 123 -11.00 -16.05 -12.24
C GLN A 123 -12.07 -16.86 -11.49
N ILE A 124 -12.12 -16.72 -10.15
CA ILE A 124 -13.16 -17.34 -9.31
C ILE A 124 -14.53 -16.76 -9.67
N HIS A 125 -14.62 -15.42 -9.78
CA HIS A 125 -15.85 -14.72 -10.12
C HIS A 125 -16.38 -15.05 -11.53
N LYS A 126 -15.51 -15.27 -12.53
CA LYS A 126 -15.97 -15.60 -13.89
C LYS A 126 -16.51 -17.01 -14.05
N ASP A 127 -16.14 -17.93 -13.17
CA ASP A 127 -16.56 -19.33 -13.22
C ASP A 127 -16.94 -19.82 -11.81
N LEU A 128 -17.94 -19.16 -11.22
CA LEU A 128 -18.46 -19.47 -9.88
C LEU A 128 -18.84 -20.95 -9.72
N PRO A 129 -19.55 -21.60 -10.67
CA PRO A 129 -19.96 -22.99 -10.49
C PRO A 129 -18.78 -23.95 -10.31
N LYS A 130 -17.61 -23.61 -10.86
CA LYS A 130 -16.41 -24.43 -10.79
C LYS A 130 -15.49 -24.06 -9.62
N TRP A 131 -15.30 -22.77 -9.36
CA TRP A 131 -14.24 -22.30 -8.47
C TRP A 131 -14.72 -21.66 -7.17
N SER A 132 -16.01 -21.29 -7.05
CA SER A 132 -16.53 -20.71 -5.81
C SER A 132 -16.98 -21.79 -4.81
N ALA A 133 -16.94 -21.45 -3.53
CA ALA A 133 -17.67 -22.17 -2.50
C ALA A 133 -19.18 -21.94 -2.68
N SER A 134 -19.97 -23.01 -2.52
CA SER A 134 -21.41 -22.98 -2.69
C SER A 134 -22.12 -23.53 -1.46
N ILE A 135 -23.24 -22.93 -1.10
CA ILE A 135 -24.16 -23.44 -0.08
C ILE A 135 -25.32 -24.11 -0.80
N LEU A 136 -25.60 -25.37 -0.48
CA LEU A 136 -26.81 -26.05 -0.92
C LEU A 136 -27.76 -26.23 0.27
N ILE A 137 -29.05 -26.01 0.05
CA ILE A 137 -30.09 -26.27 1.05
C ILE A 137 -30.63 -27.68 0.84
N LEU A 138 -30.37 -28.55 1.81
CA LEU A 138 -30.76 -29.96 1.81
C LEU A 138 -31.94 -30.19 2.75
N TYR A 139 -33.01 -30.77 2.22
CA TYR A 139 -34.05 -31.40 3.03
C TYR A 139 -33.73 -32.89 3.19
N ASP A 140 -33.65 -33.33 4.44
CA ASP A 140 -33.47 -34.74 4.80
C ASP A 140 -34.55 -35.18 5.82
N ALA A 141 -35.29 -36.23 5.47
CA ALA A 141 -36.34 -36.84 6.30
C ALA A 141 -36.15 -38.37 6.30
N PRO A 142 -35.40 -38.93 7.27
CA PRO A 142 -34.78 -40.27 7.15
C PRO A 142 -35.77 -41.45 7.05
N TYR A 143 -37.02 -41.27 7.47
CA TYR A 143 -38.07 -42.30 7.46
C TYR A 143 -39.12 -42.09 6.35
N ALA A 144 -38.91 -41.14 5.43
CA ALA A 144 -39.83 -40.89 4.31
C ALA A 144 -39.46 -41.69 3.06
N ARG A 145 -40.44 -41.92 2.17
CA ARG A 145 -40.21 -42.55 0.85
C ARG A 145 -39.23 -41.72 0.01
N ASN A 146 -39.51 -40.42 -0.11
CA ASN A 146 -38.65 -39.45 -0.79
C ASN A 146 -37.88 -38.66 0.27
N ARG A 147 -36.87 -39.31 0.85
CA ARG A 147 -36.15 -38.82 2.03
C ARG A 147 -35.24 -37.62 1.78
N THR A 148 -34.79 -37.40 0.56
CA THR A 148 -33.77 -36.38 0.24
C THR A 148 -34.26 -35.49 -0.90
N ALA A 149 -34.19 -34.17 -0.72
CA ALA A 149 -34.43 -33.18 -1.75
C ALA A 149 -33.46 -32.00 -1.61
N ILE A 150 -32.95 -31.50 -2.73
CA ILE A 150 -32.11 -30.29 -2.78
C ILE A 150 -32.98 -29.15 -3.30
N ASP A 151 -33.04 -28.06 -2.54
CA ASP A 151 -33.87 -26.90 -2.86
C ASP A 151 -33.19 -25.97 -3.87
N ARG A 152 -32.02 -25.45 -3.48
CA ARG A 152 -31.27 -24.43 -4.21
C ARG A 152 -29.78 -24.53 -3.90
N VAL A 153 -28.98 -23.86 -4.72
CA VAL A 153 -27.54 -23.69 -4.56
C VAL A 153 -27.22 -22.21 -4.73
N ASP A 154 -26.59 -21.63 -3.71
CA ASP A 154 -26.16 -20.23 -3.69
C ASP A 154 -24.62 -20.17 -3.65
N HIS A 155 -24.02 -19.39 -4.57
CA HIS A 155 -22.57 -19.23 -4.66
C HIS A 155 -22.08 -18.07 -3.77
N LEU A 156 -21.02 -18.31 -3.00
CA LEU A 156 -20.37 -17.29 -2.17
C LEU A 156 -19.33 -16.51 -3.00
N ASP A 157 -19.79 -15.67 -3.93
CA ASP A 157 -18.92 -14.92 -4.84
C ASP A 157 -17.93 -13.99 -4.09
N PRO A 158 -16.60 -14.09 -4.31
CA PRO A 158 -15.63 -13.18 -3.69
C PRO A 158 -15.85 -11.70 -4.08
N LYS A 159 -16.49 -11.39 -5.22
CA LYS A 159 -16.83 -10.01 -5.58
C LYS A 159 -17.87 -9.39 -4.66
N VAL A 160 -18.76 -10.17 -4.05
CA VAL A 160 -19.73 -9.66 -3.08
C VAL A 160 -19.03 -9.11 -1.84
N MET A 161 -17.95 -9.77 -1.39
CA MET A 161 -17.11 -9.28 -0.31
C MET A 161 -16.29 -8.05 -0.74
N THR A 162 -15.56 -8.15 -1.85
CA THR A 162 -14.65 -7.07 -2.29
C THR A 162 -15.38 -5.80 -2.75
N ALA A 163 -16.63 -5.89 -3.20
CA ALA A 163 -17.48 -4.72 -3.50
C ALA A 163 -17.81 -3.90 -2.25
N ASN A 164 -17.77 -4.51 -1.07
CA ASN A 164 -18.03 -3.87 0.22
C ASN A 164 -16.75 -3.39 0.93
N TYR A 165 -15.58 -3.52 0.30
CA TYR A 165 -14.33 -3.04 0.88
C TYR A 165 -14.28 -1.51 0.99
N PRO A 166 -13.65 -0.96 2.06
CA PRO A 166 -13.42 0.47 2.17
C PRO A 166 -12.69 1.03 0.94
N PRO A 167 -13.06 2.23 0.43
CA PRO A 167 -12.45 2.79 -0.77
C PRO A 167 -10.92 2.96 -0.70
N SER A 168 -10.34 3.14 0.49
CA SER A 168 -8.89 3.23 0.72
C SER A 168 -8.14 1.94 0.39
N TRP A 169 -8.82 0.79 0.36
CA TRP A 169 -8.25 -0.52 0.02
C TRP A 169 -7.92 -0.67 -1.46
N ARG A 170 -8.38 0.27 -2.30
CA ARG A 170 -7.93 0.38 -3.70
C ARG A 170 -6.49 0.89 -3.82
N THR A 171 -5.96 1.56 -2.79
CA THR A 171 -4.61 2.16 -2.79
C THR A 171 -3.82 1.81 -1.52
N PRO A 172 -3.55 0.53 -1.24
CA PRO A 172 -3.06 0.08 0.08
C PRO A 172 -1.57 0.38 0.35
N LYS A 173 -0.82 0.77 -0.69
CA LYS A 173 0.56 1.29 -0.59
C LYS A 173 0.61 2.76 -0.13
N TRP A 174 -0.56 3.38 0.11
CA TRP A 174 -0.73 4.74 0.61
C TRP A 174 -1.43 4.75 1.97
N ASN A 175 -1.41 5.87 2.69
CA ASN A 175 -2.19 6.07 3.91
C ASN A 175 -2.57 7.56 4.07
N HIS A 176 -3.27 7.91 5.14
CA HIS A 176 -3.74 9.28 5.38
C HIS A 176 -2.63 10.27 5.77
N HIS A 177 -1.41 9.80 6.06
CA HIS A 177 -0.25 10.68 6.26
C HIS A 177 0.30 11.21 4.92
N GLY A 178 0.00 10.51 3.82
CA GLY A 178 0.31 10.95 2.48
C GLY A 178 1.79 10.87 2.15
N LEU A 179 2.27 11.88 1.42
CA LEU A 179 3.57 11.84 0.76
C LEU A 179 4.76 11.80 1.72
N TRP A 180 4.69 12.50 2.85
CA TRP A 180 5.84 12.55 3.78
C TRP A 180 6.13 11.17 4.38
N ASP A 181 5.10 10.41 4.77
CA ASP A 181 5.26 9.06 5.31
C ASP A 181 5.70 8.08 4.22
N TRP A 182 5.17 8.22 3.00
CA TRP A 182 5.65 7.45 1.85
C TRP A 182 7.15 7.66 1.62
N LYS A 183 7.61 8.91 1.55
CA LYS A 183 9.03 9.24 1.35
C LYS A 183 9.91 8.78 2.50
N ALA A 184 9.47 9.00 3.75
CA ALA A 184 10.21 8.59 4.94
C ALA A 184 10.39 7.06 4.99
N ARG A 185 9.35 6.29 4.66
CA ARG A 185 9.42 4.83 4.66
C ARG A 185 10.21 4.29 3.46
N ASP A 186 10.04 4.88 2.27
CA ASP A 186 10.78 4.46 1.08
C ASP A 186 12.28 4.70 1.24
N VAL A 187 12.70 5.86 1.77
CA VAL A 187 14.12 6.18 1.98
C VAL A 187 14.77 5.27 3.03
N LEU A 188 13.99 4.83 4.03
CA LEU A 188 14.42 3.88 5.07
C LEU A 188 14.29 2.41 4.64
N VAL A 189 14.03 2.14 3.35
CA VAL A 189 13.91 0.79 2.78
C VAL A 189 12.83 -0.04 3.50
N GLN A 190 11.71 0.61 3.83
CA GLN A 190 10.53 -0.01 4.40
C GLN A 190 9.39 -0.07 3.38
N THR A 191 8.43 -0.96 3.61
CA THR A 191 7.18 -0.98 2.86
C THR A 191 6.31 0.23 3.21
N THR A 192 5.73 0.91 2.23
CA THR A 192 4.84 2.08 2.43
C THR A 192 3.37 1.69 2.59
N GLY A 193 2.55 2.61 3.11
CA GLY A 193 1.11 2.43 3.24
C GLY A 193 0.68 1.58 4.44
N PHE A 194 -0.61 1.23 4.48
CA PHE A 194 -1.19 0.46 5.59
C PHE A 194 -1.22 -1.05 5.34
N PHE A 195 -1.19 -1.50 4.08
CA PHE A 195 -1.30 -2.93 3.74
C PHE A 195 -0.52 -3.28 2.48
N ASN A 196 0.80 -3.11 2.53
CA ASN A 196 1.65 -3.28 1.35
C ASN A 196 1.72 -4.76 0.89
N PRO A 197 1.66 -5.05 -0.43
CA PRO A 197 1.74 -6.42 -0.95
C PRO A 197 3.03 -7.15 -0.59
N ARG A 198 4.13 -6.44 -0.33
CA ARG A 198 5.39 -7.07 0.10
C ARG A 198 5.31 -7.71 1.49
N ARG A 199 4.35 -7.31 2.32
CA ARG A 199 4.07 -7.94 3.62
C ARG A 199 2.89 -8.89 3.58
N HIS A 200 1.90 -8.61 2.74
CA HIS A 200 0.61 -9.31 2.72
C HIS A 200 0.22 -9.72 1.30
N PRO A 201 1.06 -10.52 0.60
CA PRO A 201 0.83 -10.83 -0.82
C PRO A 201 -0.46 -11.64 -1.05
N ASP A 202 -0.95 -12.34 -0.03
CA ASP A 202 -2.10 -13.27 -0.10
C ASP A 202 -3.41 -12.61 -0.52
N TRP A 203 -3.54 -11.30 -0.30
CA TRP A 203 -4.73 -10.51 -0.66
C TRP A 203 -4.54 -9.70 -1.94
N PHE A 204 -3.53 -9.99 -2.75
CA PHE A 204 -3.31 -9.33 -4.04
C PHE A 204 -3.35 -10.35 -5.15
N ASP A 205 -4.18 -10.14 -6.18
CA ASP A 205 -4.31 -11.07 -7.31
C ASP A 205 -2.97 -11.36 -8.02
N GLN A 206 -2.01 -10.45 -7.94
CA GLN A 206 -0.67 -10.58 -8.52
C GLN A 206 0.42 -10.98 -7.49
N GLY A 207 0.06 -11.23 -6.24
CA GLY A 207 0.98 -11.64 -5.17
C GLY A 207 2.25 -10.80 -5.07
N GLN A 208 3.41 -11.45 -5.20
CA GLN A 208 4.72 -10.81 -5.12
C GLN A 208 5.11 -10.01 -6.37
N ALA A 209 4.43 -10.15 -7.49
CA ALA A 209 4.71 -9.36 -8.70
C ALA A 209 4.39 -7.86 -8.54
N VAL A 210 3.69 -7.49 -7.46
CA VAL A 210 3.40 -6.08 -7.09
C VAL A 210 4.01 -5.68 -5.74
N ALA A 211 4.91 -6.50 -5.19
CA ALA A 211 5.52 -6.36 -3.86
C ALA A 211 6.64 -5.31 -3.77
N GLU A 212 6.28 -4.06 -4.06
CA GLU A 212 7.15 -2.87 -4.02
C GLU A 212 6.39 -1.61 -3.62
N ASN A 213 7.09 -0.47 -3.52
CA ASN A 213 6.53 0.82 -3.07
C ASN A 213 6.02 1.73 -4.20
N THR A 214 6.24 1.35 -5.46
CA THR A 214 5.78 2.09 -6.64
C THR A 214 4.26 1.90 -6.87
N GLN A 215 3.71 2.62 -7.85
CA GLN A 215 2.31 2.46 -8.30
C GLN A 215 1.31 2.55 -7.14
N THR A 216 1.39 3.64 -6.38
CA THR A 216 0.53 3.85 -5.19
C THR A 216 -0.86 4.39 -5.53
N GLY A 217 -1.07 4.84 -6.78
CA GLY A 217 -2.22 5.65 -7.19
C GLY A 217 -2.03 7.16 -6.96
N PHE A 218 -0.90 7.57 -6.38
CA PHE A 218 -0.51 8.96 -6.17
C PHE A 218 0.85 9.24 -6.83
N ASP A 219 1.09 10.47 -7.24
CA ASP A 219 2.38 10.90 -7.74
C ASP A 219 3.40 10.94 -6.60
N THR A 220 4.55 10.28 -6.79
CA THR A 220 5.61 10.18 -5.79
C THR A 220 6.98 10.61 -6.32
N ASP A 221 7.06 10.91 -7.62
CA ASP A 221 8.30 10.96 -8.38
C ASP A 221 8.35 12.07 -9.44
N ASP A 222 7.35 12.96 -9.52
CA ASP A 222 7.42 14.17 -10.34
C ASP A 222 8.69 14.99 -10.02
N THR A 223 9.28 15.58 -11.04
CA THR A 223 10.45 16.47 -10.90
C THR A 223 10.14 17.75 -10.13
N ASP A 224 8.90 18.25 -10.19
CA ASP A 224 8.42 19.34 -9.35
C ASP A 224 7.76 18.79 -8.09
N ASN A 225 8.40 19.00 -6.93
CA ASN A 225 7.88 18.55 -5.63
C ASN A 225 6.46 19.07 -5.34
N LYS A 226 6.05 20.19 -5.96
CA LYS A 226 4.70 20.75 -5.79
C LYS A 226 3.63 19.93 -6.51
N LYS A 227 4.00 19.06 -7.45
CA LYS A 227 3.11 18.15 -8.19
C LYS A 227 3.07 16.74 -7.62
N GLN A 228 3.94 16.42 -6.68
CA GLN A 228 3.91 15.15 -5.97
C GLN A 228 2.78 15.14 -4.92
N GLY A 229 2.20 13.96 -4.69
CA GLY A 229 1.11 13.73 -3.74
C GLY A 229 -0.29 13.84 -4.35
N PHE A 230 -0.40 14.23 -5.63
CA PHE A 230 -1.66 14.25 -6.35
C PHE A 230 -2.08 12.85 -6.80
N ARG A 231 -3.38 12.57 -6.79
CA ARG A 231 -3.92 11.29 -7.26
C ARG A 231 -3.75 11.20 -8.79
N LYS A 232 -3.12 10.14 -9.28
CA LYS A 232 -3.00 9.88 -10.72
C LYS A 232 -4.30 9.30 -11.27
N GLN A 233 -4.78 9.83 -12.39
CA GLN A 233 -5.77 9.19 -13.25
C GLN A 233 -5.02 8.64 -14.48
N GLY A 234 -4.98 7.32 -14.69
CA GLY A 234 -4.25 6.76 -15.83
C GLY A 234 -3.88 5.28 -15.75
N GLU A 235 -3.11 4.82 -16.74
CA GLU A 235 -2.90 3.42 -17.15
C GLU A 235 -2.33 2.49 -16.05
N GLN A 236 -1.51 2.99 -15.13
CA GLN A 236 -0.96 2.17 -14.05
C GLN A 236 -1.77 2.30 -12.78
N SER A 237 -2.89 1.57 -12.73
CA SER A 237 -3.73 1.49 -11.55
C SER A 237 -3.01 0.74 -10.42
N PRO A 238 -3.10 1.24 -9.17
CA PRO A 238 -2.55 0.55 -8.01
C PRO A 238 -3.20 -0.82 -7.85
N ALA A 239 -2.43 -1.81 -7.39
CA ALA A 239 -2.95 -3.12 -7.04
C ALA A 239 -3.87 -2.99 -5.80
N PRO A 240 -5.18 -3.27 -5.92
CA PRO A 240 -6.10 -3.19 -4.79
C PRO A 240 -5.98 -4.43 -3.88
N ILE A 241 -6.41 -4.29 -2.63
CA ILE A 241 -6.71 -5.47 -1.79
C ILE A 241 -7.89 -6.20 -2.44
N ALA A 242 -7.71 -7.49 -2.72
CA ALA A 242 -8.64 -8.38 -3.38
C ALA A 242 -8.96 -9.58 -2.47
N LEU A 243 -9.55 -10.63 -3.03
CA LEU A 243 -9.80 -11.89 -2.33
C LEU A 243 -9.45 -13.08 -3.23
N PRO A 244 -8.14 -13.32 -3.50
CA PRO A 244 -7.66 -14.42 -4.33
C PRO A 244 -7.87 -15.78 -3.67
N PHE A 245 -7.55 -16.86 -4.37
CA PHE A 245 -7.84 -18.25 -3.98
C PHE A 245 -7.55 -18.59 -2.51
N GLU A 246 -6.31 -18.42 -2.04
CA GLU A 246 -5.89 -18.80 -0.70
C GLU A 246 -6.66 -18.00 0.36
N ALA A 247 -6.75 -16.68 0.18
CA ALA A 247 -7.47 -15.80 1.09
C ALA A 247 -9.00 -16.00 1.04
N TYR A 248 -9.54 -16.36 -0.13
CA TYR A 248 -10.95 -16.67 -0.32
C TYR A 248 -11.33 -17.91 0.47
N PHE A 249 -10.64 -19.03 0.27
CA PHE A 249 -10.95 -20.28 0.97
C PHE A 249 -10.62 -20.25 2.46
N ALA A 250 -9.68 -19.40 2.90
CA ALA A 250 -9.50 -19.09 4.33
C ALA A 250 -10.77 -18.53 4.99
N ASN A 251 -11.60 -17.80 4.22
CA ASN A 251 -12.86 -17.23 4.68
C ASN A 251 -14.07 -18.17 4.50
N ILE A 252 -13.87 -19.43 4.13
CA ILE A 252 -14.96 -20.40 3.93
C ILE A 252 -15.01 -21.43 5.07
N GLY A 253 -16.04 -21.33 5.90
CA GLY A 253 -16.39 -22.31 6.93
C GLY A 253 -17.04 -21.67 8.16
N ASN A 254 -17.26 -22.48 9.20
CA ASN A 254 -17.97 -22.08 10.44
C ASN A 254 -19.37 -21.50 10.18
N LEU A 255 -20.24 -22.32 9.60
CA LEU A 255 -21.63 -21.97 9.30
C LEU A 255 -22.46 -21.78 10.58
N THR A 256 -23.17 -20.65 10.69
CA THR A 256 -24.03 -20.33 11.84
C THR A 256 -25.38 -19.79 11.36
N TRP A 257 -26.48 -20.39 11.82
CA TRP A 257 -27.82 -19.90 11.52
C TRP A 257 -28.31 -18.91 12.57
N PHE A 258 -28.96 -17.83 12.13
CA PHE A 258 -29.75 -16.93 12.97
C PHE A 258 -31.02 -16.49 12.23
N GLY A 259 -32.17 -17.06 12.60
CA GLY A 259 -33.43 -16.85 11.88
C GLY A 259 -33.31 -17.35 10.43
N GLN A 260 -33.50 -16.45 9.46
CA GLN A 260 -33.38 -16.75 8.03
C GLN A 260 -31.97 -16.49 7.46
N ALA A 261 -31.02 -16.04 8.29
CA ALA A 261 -29.66 -15.74 7.87
C ALA A 261 -28.72 -16.93 8.16
N LEU A 262 -27.96 -17.34 7.15
CA LEU A 262 -26.82 -18.25 7.30
C LEU A 262 -25.54 -17.42 7.20
N LEU A 263 -24.78 -17.37 8.29
CA LEU A 263 -23.51 -16.66 8.42
C LEU A 263 -22.35 -17.62 8.15
N VAL A 264 -21.32 -17.13 7.46
CA VAL A 264 -20.06 -17.85 7.18
C VAL A 264 -18.91 -17.01 7.75
N PHE A 265 -18.27 -17.49 8.80
CA PHE A 265 -17.25 -16.73 9.55
C PHE A 265 -15.81 -17.03 9.13
N GLY A 266 -15.59 -18.02 8.27
CA GLY A 266 -14.26 -18.46 7.87
C GLY A 266 -13.62 -19.42 8.86
N ILE A 267 -12.42 -19.90 8.54
CA ILE A 267 -11.68 -20.89 9.31
C ILE A 267 -10.28 -20.39 9.67
N CYS A 268 -9.67 -21.00 10.69
CA CYS A 268 -8.23 -20.87 10.90
C CYS A 268 -7.56 -21.94 10.03
N LEU A 269 -6.87 -21.51 8.97
CA LEU A 269 -6.06 -22.41 8.15
C LEU A 269 -4.84 -22.88 8.95
N SER A 270 -4.57 -24.18 8.90
CA SER A 270 -3.39 -24.84 9.49
C SER A 270 -2.15 -24.69 8.62
#